data_AF-A0AAN8FSZ6-F1
#
_entry.id   AF-A0AAN8FSZ6-F1
#
_cell.length_a   1.000
_cell.length_b   1.000
_cell.length_c   1.000
_cell.angle_alpha   90.00
_cell.angle_beta   90.00
_cell.angle_gamma   90.00
#
_symmetry.space_group_name_H-M   'P 1'
#
loop_
_entity.id
_entity.type
_entity.pdbx_description
1 polymer ?
#
loop_
_entity_poly.entity_id
_entity_poly.type
_entity_poly.pdbx_seq_one_letter_code
_entity_poly.pdbx_strand_id
1 'polypeptide(L)'
;PSPTPTFQLTATVANSSLQSYNPFVALNDIQNRGGDLFVSFRLELQSRAPLDTRTIQNILREERMNIERELGGNASIDPLSITVTQTSK
;
A
#
# COMPACT_ATOMS: atom_id res chain seq x y z
N PRO A 1 -0.96 24.26 -14.73
CA PRO A 1 -0.21 23.14 -14.09
C PRO A 1 -1.20 22.18 -13.44
N SER A 2 -1.39 21.00 -14.02
CA SER A 2 -2.20 19.95 -13.40
C SER A 2 -1.50 19.49 -12.12
N PRO A 3 -2.21 19.31 -10.99
CA PRO A 3 -1.59 18.78 -9.78
C PRO A 3 -1.03 17.39 -10.10
N THR A 4 0.28 17.21 -9.94
CA THR A 4 0.86 15.87 -9.89
C THR A 4 0.18 15.16 -8.72
N PRO A 5 -0.52 14.04 -8.92
CA PRO A 5 -1.10 13.30 -7.82
C PRO A 5 0.06 12.82 -6.94
N THR A 6 0.28 13.49 -5.81
CA THR A 6 1.15 12.97 -4.76
C THR A 6 0.46 11.75 -4.19
N PHE A 7 0.87 10.59 -4.65
CA PHE A 7 0.46 9.30 -4.12
C PHE A 7 0.84 9.24 -2.63
N GLN A 8 -0.14 9.26 -1.74
CA GLN A 8 0.11 9.32 -0.29
C GLN A 8 0.03 7.95 0.39
N LEU A 9 0.33 6.84 -0.31
CA LEU A 9 0.36 5.48 0.29
C LEU A 9 1.15 5.44 1.61
N THR A 10 2.17 6.28 1.74
CA THR A 10 2.94 6.49 2.95
C THR A 10 2.08 6.92 4.15
N ALA A 11 1.12 7.84 3.96
CA ALA A 11 0.23 8.34 5.01
C ALA A 11 -0.75 7.27 5.48
N THR A 12 -1.40 6.54 4.56
CA THR A 12 -2.27 5.41 4.93
C THR A 12 -1.51 4.35 5.72
N VAL A 13 -0.35 3.92 5.23
CA VAL A 13 0.45 2.90 5.93
C VAL A 13 0.97 3.42 7.28
N ALA A 14 1.40 4.68 7.36
CA ALA A 14 1.91 5.30 8.59
C ALA A 14 0.82 5.52 9.65
N ASN A 15 -0.46 5.63 9.25
CA ASN A 15 -1.59 5.76 10.18
C ASN A 15 -2.26 4.42 10.51
N SER A 16 -1.89 3.34 9.83
CA SER A 16 -2.40 1.99 10.08
C SER A 16 -1.78 1.36 11.34
N SER A 17 -2.19 0.14 11.68
CA SER A 17 -1.54 -0.65 12.74
C SER A 17 -0.05 -0.96 12.48
N LEU A 18 0.43 -0.79 11.24
CA LEU A 18 1.85 -0.88 10.89
C LEU A 18 2.69 0.28 11.45
N GLN A 19 2.08 1.36 11.96
CA GLN A 19 2.81 2.49 12.54
C GLN A 19 3.82 2.06 13.62
N SER A 20 3.49 1.02 14.40
CA SER A 20 4.35 0.49 15.46
C SER A 20 5.63 -0.19 14.95
N TYR A 21 5.71 -0.44 13.63
CA TYR A 21 6.83 -1.06 12.94
C TYR A 21 7.72 -0.03 12.21
N ASN A 22 7.48 1.27 12.41
CA ASN A 22 8.15 2.38 11.71
C ASN A 22 8.24 2.14 10.18
N PRO A 23 7.08 2.09 9.49
CA PRO A 23 7.02 1.63 8.12
C PRO A 23 7.63 2.67 7.17
N PHE A 24 8.43 2.19 6.22
CA PHE A 24 8.87 2.97 5.08
C PHE A 24 8.18 2.45 3.81
N VAL A 25 7.59 3.36 3.06
CA VAL A 25 6.87 3.05 1.81
C VAL A 25 7.55 3.77 0.66
N ALA A 26 7.93 3.01 -0.37
CA ALA A 26 8.42 3.54 -1.63
C ALA A 26 7.59 2.99 -2.78
N LEU A 27 6.97 3.86 -3.57
CA LEU A 27 6.30 3.46 -4.79
C LEU A 27 7.33 2.88 -5.77
N ASN A 28 7.07 1.68 -6.27
CA ASN A 28 7.92 1.04 -7.27
C ASN A 28 7.41 1.37 -8.67
N ASP A 29 6.11 1.12 -8.92
CA ASP A 29 5.53 1.21 -10.25
C ASP A 29 4.01 1.44 -10.21
N ILE A 30 3.50 2.11 -11.24
CA ILE A 30 2.07 2.30 -11.50
C ILE A 30 1.82 2.03 -12.97
N GLN A 31 1.04 1.01 -13.28
CA GLN A 31 0.71 0.61 -14.65
C GLN A 31 -0.79 0.69 -14.91
N ASN A 32 -1.19 1.29 -16.02
CA ASN A 32 -2.55 1.18 -16.52
C ASN A 32 -2.69 -0.10 -17.37
N ARG A 33 -3.66 -0.95 -17.05
CA ARG A 33 -3.90 -2.24 -17.72
C ARG A 33 -5.32 -2.27 -18.30
N GLY A 34 -5.55 -1.47 -19.33
CA GLY A 34 -6.75 -1.54 -20.18
C GLY A 34 -8.09 -1.19 -19.51
N GLY A 35 -8.05 -0.75 -18.26
CA GLY A 35 -9.22 -0.49 -17.40
C GLY A 35 -8.87 -0.52 -15.92
N ASP A 36 -7.84 -1.28 -15.56
CA ASP A 36 -7.35 -1.39 -14.18
C ASP A 36 -6.08 -0.57 -13.94
N LEU A 37 -5.83 -0.23 -12.68
CA LEU A 37 -4.58 0.34 -12.21
C LEU A 37 -3.82 -0.71 -11.38
N PHE A 38 -2.65 -1.11 -11.85
CA PHE A 38 -1.73 -1.93 -11.06
C PHE A 38 -0.76 -1.02 -10.31
N VAL A 39 -0.75 -1.12 -8.98
CA VAL A 39 0.13 -0.33 -8.10
C VAL A 39 1.07 -1.28 -7.38
N SER A 40 2.38 -1.06 -7.54
CA SER A 40 3.41 -1.76 -6.79
C SER A 40 4.18 -0.79 -5.90
N PHE A 41 4.36 -1.16 -4.64
CA PHE A 41 5.20 -0.42 -3.70
C PHE A 41 6.01 -1.39 -2.84
N ARG A 42 7.16 -0.89 -2.37
CA ARG A 42 7.99 -1.55 -1.37
C ARG A 42 7.57 -1.06 0.00
N LEU A 43 7.32 -2.01 0.90
CA LEU A 43 7.09 -1.77 2.32
C LEU A 43 8.27 -2.34 3.10
N GLU A 44 8.98 -1.47 3.82
CA GLU A 44 10.04 -1.86 4.75
C GLU A 44 9.53 -1.63 6.18
N LEU A 45 9.70 -2.63 7.04
CA LEU A 45 9.31 -2.59 8.45
C LEU A 45 10.56 -2.70 9.31
N GLN A 46 10.76 -1.79 10.26
CA GLN A 46 11.97 -1.71 11.10
C GLN A 46 11.84 -2.44 12.45
N SER A 47 10.88 -3.35 12.59
CA SER A 47 10.56 -3.98 13.88
C SER A 47 11.53 -5.07 14.30
N ARG A 48 11.65 -5.24 15.61
CA ARG A 48 12.35 -6.36 16.27
C ARG A 48 11.49 -7.63 16.37
N ALA A 49 10.20 -7.53 16.06
CA ALA A 49 9.28 -8.65 16.06
C ALA A 49 8.93 -9.05 14.62
N PRO A 50 8.92 -10.36 14.31
CA PRO A 50 8.48 -10.83 13.01
C PRO A 50 7.01 -10.50 12.80
N LEU A 51 6.68 -9.98 11.62
CA LEU A 51 5.31 -9.78 11.16
C LEU A 51 5.13 -10.57 9.87
N ASP A 52 4.17 -11.48 9.85
CA ASP A 52 3.93 -12.32 8.69
C ASP A 52 3.21 -11.57 7.56
N THR A 53 3.39 -12.03 6.33
CA THR A 53 2.83 -11.40 5.12
C THR A 53 1.30 -11.40 5.12
N ARG A 54 0.65 -12.36 5.78
CA ARG A 54 -0.82 -12.45 5.83
C ARG A 54 -1.38 -11.39 6.76
N THR A 55 -0.74 -11.13 7.89
CA THR A 55 -1.08 -10.00 8.77
C THR A 55 -0.93 -8.67 8.03
N ILE A 56 0.19 -8.45 7.33
CA ILE A 56 0.39 -7.22 6.53
C ILE A 56 -0.71 -7.08 5.46
N GLN A 57 -1.01 -8.16 4.74
CA GLN A 57 -2.04 -8.18 3.71
C GLN A 57 -3.42 -7.84 4.27
N ASN A 58 -3.75 -8.33 5.46
CA ASN A 58 -5.02 -8.02 6.12
C ASN A 58 -5.09 -6.54 6.54
N ILE A 59 -4.01 -6.00 7.09
CA ILE A 59 -3.94 -4.56 7.44
C ILE A 59 -4.17 -3.69 6.20
N LEU A 60 -3.50 -4.00 5.08
CA LEU A 60 -3.68 -3.26 3.82
C LEU A 60 -5.12 -3.39 3.27
N ARG A 61 -5.79 -4.51 3.50
CA ARG A 61 -7.22 -4.69 3.14
C ARG A 61 -8.14 -3.84 4.01
N GLU A 62 -7.89 -3.76 5.31
CA GLU A 62 -8.63 -2.91 6.23
C GLU A 62 -8.49 -1.43 5.83
N GLU A 63 -7.29 -1.05 5.39
CA GLU A 63 -6.97 0.30 4.92
C GLU A 63 -7.42 0.60 3.47
N ARG A 64 -8.05 -0.34 2.75
CA ARG A 64 -8.30 -0.18 1.30
C ARG A 64 -9.03 1.12 0.95
N MET A 65 -9.99 1.54 1.77
CA MET A 65 -10.77 2.75 1.49
C MET A 65 -9.93 4.02 1.62
N ASN A 66 -8.93 4.01 2.49
CA ASN A 66 -7.97 5.10 2.62
C ASN A 66 -7.04 5.12 1.40
N ILE A 67 -6.57 3.93 0.96
CA ILE A 67 -5.78 3.77 -0.27
C ILE A 67 -6.58 4.27 -1.48
N GLU A 68 -7.82 3.82 -1.68
CA GLU A 68 -8.71 4.26 -2.78
C GLU A 68 -8.86 5.79 -2.83
N ARG A 69 -9.00 6.45 -1.68
CA ARG A 69 -9.05 7.92 -1.61
C ARG A 69 -7.74 8.56 -2.03
N GLU A 70 -6.60 7.99 -1.63
CA GLU A 70 -5.28 8.46 -2.07
C GLU A 70 -5.01 8.21 -3.56
N LEU A 71 -5.65 7.20 -4.14
CA LEU A 71 -5.68 6.93 -5.59
C LEU A 71 -6.57 7.90 -6.37
N GLY A 72 -7.12 8.94 -5.72
CA GLY A 72 -8.00 9.93 -6.33
C GLY A 72 -9.50 9.62 -6.20
N GLY A 73 -9.88 8.63 -5.37
CA GLY A 73 -11.26 8.35 -4.97
C GLY A 73 -12.16 7.72 -6.04
N ASN A 74 -11.69 7.64 -7.28
CA ASN A 74 -12.42 7.04 -8.41
C ASN A 74 -11.95 5.61 -8.72
N ALA A 75 -10.92 5.12 -8.02
CA ALA A 75 -10.45 3.75 -8.11
C ALA A 75 -11.14 2.90 -7.03
N SER A 76 -11.57 1.70 -7.40
CA SER A 76 -12.04 0.68 -6.47
C SER A 76 -11.02 -0.44 -6.43
N ILE A 77 -10.62 -0.85 -5.23
CA ILE A 77 -9.68 -1.95 -5.03
C ILE A 77 -10.49 -3.19 -4.65
N ASP A 78 -10.40 -4.24 -5.47
CA ASP A 78 -10.82 -5.57 -5.05
C ASP A 78 -9.91 -6.01 -3.88
N PRO A 79 -10.43 -6.25 -2.67
CA PRO A 79 -9.62 -6.67 -1.52
C PRO A 79 -8.80 -7.95 -1.79
N LEU A 80 -9.26 -8.81 -2.69
CA LEU A 80 -8.57 -10.05 -3.07
C LEU A 80 -7.37 -9.78 -3.99
N SER A 81 -7.34 -8.63 -4.68
CA SER A 81 -6.22 -8.21 -5.53
C SER A 81 -4.99 -7.73 -4.74
N ILE A 82 -5.15 -7.38 -3.46
CA ILE A 82 -4.04 -6.97 -2.59
C ILE A 82 -3.20 -8.21 -2.28
N THR A 83 -1.96 -8.21 -2.74
CA THR A 83 -0.98 -9.28 -2.54
C THR A 83 0.26 -8.73 -1.87
N VAL A 84 0.84 -9.52 -0.95
CA VAL A 84 2.06 -9.16 -0.22
C VAL A 84 3.05 -10.29 -0.36
N THR A 85 4.22 -9.99 -0.90
CA THR A 85 5.33 -10.93 -1.01
C THR A 85 6.49 -10.44 -0.16
N GLN A 86 7.07 -11.32 0.64
CA GLN A 86 8.28 -11.02 1.39
C GLN A 86 9.51 -11.38 0.54
N THR A 87 10.39 -10.42 0.35
CA THR A 87 11.71 -10.68 -0.24
C THR A 87 12.72 -10.72 0.89
N SER A 88 13.20 -11.93 1.24
CA SER A 88 14.36 -12.08 2.12
C SER A 88 15.61 -11.74 1.32
N LYS A 89 16.48 -10.89 1.89
CA LYS A 89 17.84 -10.69 1.38
C LYS A 89 18.72 -11.88 1.76
#